data_AF-Q7P6B5-F1
#
_entry.id   AF-Q7P6B5-F1
#
_cell.length_a   1.000
_cell.length_b   1.000
_cell.length_c   1.000
_cell.angle_alpha   90.00
_cell.angle_beta   90.00
_cell.angle_gamma   90.00
#
_symmetry.space_group_name_H-M   'P 1'
#
loop_
_entity.id
_entity.type
_entity.pdbx_description
1 polymer ?
#
loop_
_entity_poly.entity_id
_entity_poly.type
_entity_poly.pdbx_seq_one_letter_code
_entity_poly.pdbx_strand_id
1 'polypeptide(L)'
;MKNIKLHFIALCLVVISEYIGIVKFNLGKGVIALFPMLYAMVFGVLTKYLKIANEKDMEDAGTLVSVTLLLLMAKYGTTIGPSFPKLVSASPALILQEFGNIGTVLLGVPVALFLGLKRETIGATHSIAREPNVAIIADKYGLDSPEGEGVLGVYIVGTVFGTVFIGLLASFLAAYTPLHPYSLAMASGVGSASMMTASVGALSTLYPDMADTIAAFGASSNLLSGLDGVYMSIWIALPLTEYLYKKFNKEGK
;
A
#
# COMPACT_ATOMS: atom_id res chain seq x y z
N MET A 1 19.37 19.66 -5.26
CA MET A 1 19.55 18.74 -6.43
C MET A 1 21.01 18.68 -6.92
N LYS A 2 21.99 18.46 -6.04
CA LYS A 2 23.41 18.26 -6.43
C LYS A 2 24.03 16.99 -5.81
N ASN A 3 23.23 16.16 -5.14
CA ASN A 3 23.71 14.97 -4.46
C ASN A 3 23.84 13.79 -5.45
N ILE A 4 24.89 13.85 -6.29
CA ILE A 4 25.21 12.81 -7.29
C ILE A 4 25.40 11.45 -6.61
N LYS A 5 25.97 11.45 -5.41
CA LYS A 5 26.16 10.26 -4.59
C LYS A 5 24.82 9.57 -4.31
N LEU A 6 23.80 10.32 -3.88
CA LEU A 6 22.47 9.77 -3.61
C LEU A 6 21.83 9.17 -4.88
N HIS A 7 21.94 9.85 -6.03
CA HIS A 7 21.44 9.31 -7.29
C HIS A 7 22.16 8.02 -7.70
N PHE A 8 23.47 7.93 -7.48
CA PHE A 8 24.24 6.72 -7.74
C PHE A 8 23.85 5.57 -6.81
N ILE A 9 23.65 5.85 -5.51
CA ILE A 9 23.15 4.86 -4.55
C ILE A 9 21.79 4.33 -5.01
N ALA A 10 20.84 5.21 -5.32
CA ALA A 10 19.52 4.83 -5.81
C ALA A 10 19.60 3.97 -7.08
N LEU A 11 20.43 4.36 -8.05
CA LEU A 11 20.64 3.59 -9.28
C LEU A 11 21.20 2.20 -9.00
N CYS A 12 22.24 2.08 -8.17
CA CYS A 12 22.81 0.78 -7.79
C CYS A 12 21.79 -0.11 -7.09
N LEU A 13 21.01 0.44 -6.16
CA LEU A 13 19.97 -0.31 -5.45
C LEU A 13 18.91 -0.85 -6.41
N VAL A 14 18.47 -0.04 -7.38
CA VAL A 14 17.52 -0.45 -8.41
C VAL A 14 18.11 -1.56 -9.28
N VAL A 15 19.32 -1.36 -9.82
CA VAL A 15 19.97 -2.35 -10.69
C VAL A 15 20.16 -3.70 -9.98
N ILE A 16 20.65 -3.69 -8.73
CA ILE A 16 20.84 -4.92 -7.96
C ILE A 16 19.49 -5.60 -7.68
N SER A 17 18.46 -4.84 -7.30
CA SER A 17 17.15 -5.39 -6.96
C SER A 17 16.44 -5.98 -8.18
N GLU A 18 16.49 -5.30 -9.31
CA GLU A 18 15.94 -5.78 -10.59
C GLU A 18 16.71 -6.99 -11.13
N TYR A 19 18.04 -7.02 -10.93
CA TYR A 19 18.87 -8.16 -11.31
C TYR A 19 18.50 -9.43 -10.53
N ILE A 20 18.16 -9.30 -9.24
CA ILE A 20 17.64 -10.42 -8.43
C ILE A 20 16.26 -10.86 -8.95
N GLY A 21 15.43 -9.90 -9.36
CA GLY A 21 14.09 -10.17 -9.88
C GLY A 21 13.12 -10.69 -8.81
N ILE A 22 12.03 -11.31 -9.23
CA ILE A 22 11.03 -11.85 -8.31
C ILE A 22 11.49 -13.23 -7.84
N VAL A 23 11.70 -13.38 -6.52
CA VAL A 23 12.02 -14.69 -5.92
C VAL A 23 10.74 -15.28 -5.35
N LYS A 24 10.37 -16.47 -5.81
CA LYS A 24 9.16 -17.18 -5.37
C LYS A 24 9.56 -18.37 -4.50
N PHE A 25 8.95 -18.46 -3.32
CA PHE A 25 9.05 -19.59 -2.42
C PHE A 25 7.69 -20.28 -2.33
N ASN A 26 7.65 -21.56 -2.66
CA ASN A 26 6.45 -22.37 -2.47
C ASN A 26 6.47 -22.94 -1.05
N LEU A 27 5.63 -22.41 -0.17
CA LEU A 27 5.39 -22.96 1.17
C LEU A 27 4.14 -23.83 1.13
N GLY A 28 4.32 -25.09 0.74
CA GLY A 28 3.22 -26.05 0.62
C GLY A 28 2.19 -25.58 -0.41
N LYS A 29 0.99 -25.22 0.05
CA LYS A 29 -0.11 -24.73 -0.81
C LYS A 29 -0.10 -23.21 -1.05
N GLY A 30 0.76 -22.45 -0.38
CA GLY A 30 0.89 -21.00 -0.53
C GLY A 30 2.18 -20.61 -1.26
N VAL A 31 2.17 -19.45 -1.92
CA VAL A 31 3.34 -18.88 -2.59
C VAL A 31 3.71 -17.57 -1.92
N ILE A 32 4.95 -17.46 -1.43
CA ILE A 32 5.54 -16.20 -1.00
C ILE A 32 6.37 -15.66 -2.17
N ALA A 33 6.00 -14.50 -2.70
CA ALA A 33 6.78 -13.80 -3.71
C ALA A 33 7.48 -12.59 -3.07
N LEU A 34 8.80 -12.56 -3.15
CA LEU A 34 9.61 -11.42 -2.79
C LEU A 34 9.89 -10.60 -4.05
N PHE A 35 9.46 -9.34 -4.03
CA PHE A 35 9.58 -8.41 -5.15
C PHE A 35 10.86 -7.57 -5.06
N PRO A 36 11.43 -7.12 -6.19
CA PRO A 36 12.57 -6.21 -6.24
C PRO A 36 12.46 -5.01 -5.28
N MET A 37 11.27 -4.41 -5.20
CA MET A 37 10.98 -3.27 -4.32
C MET A 37 11.24 -3.56 -2.83
N LEU A 38 11.04 -4.81 -2.38
CA LEU A 38 11.31 -5.21 -0.99
C LEU A 38 12.81 -5.21 -0.72
N TYR A 39 13.61 -5.76 -1.64
CA TYR A 39 15.07 -5.76 -1.50
C TYR A 39 15.62 -4.35 -1.57
N ALA A 40 15.12 -3.52 -2.47
CA ALA A 40 15.54 -2.13 -2.59
C ALA A 40 15.34 -1.36 -1.28
N MET A 41 14.22 -1.59 -0.59
CA MET A 41 13.94 -1.01 0.71
C MET A 41 14.88 -1.53 1.80
N VAL A 42 15.08 -2.85 1.90
CA VAL A 42 15.98 -3.47 2.88
C VAL A 42 17.43 -3.02 2.66
N PHE A 43 17.91 -3.06 1.43
CA PHE A 43 19.25 -2.58 1.06
C PHE A 43 19.40 -1.08 1.32
N GLY A 44 18.37 -0.28 1.03
CA GLY A 44 18.32 1.14 1.38
C GLY A 44 18.55 1.38 2.87
N VAL A 45 17.88 0.62 3.73
CA VAL A 45 18.09 0.67 5.18
C VAL A 45 19.53 0.25 5.55
N LEU A 46 20.06 -0.80 4.91
CA LEU A 46 21.43 -1.25 5.14
C LEU A 46 22.49 -0.22 4.74
N THR A 47 22.22 0.67 3.77
CA THR A 47 23.18 1.73 3.41
C THR A 47 23.52 2.66 4.57
N LYS A 48 22.58 2.88 5.51
CA LYS A 48 22.83 3.64 6.74
C LYS A 48 23.74 2.86 7.69
N TYR A 49 23.46 1.58 7.92
CA TYR A 49 24.25 0.72 8.82
C TYR A 49 25.67 0.47 8.31
N LEU A 50 25.84 0.36 6.99
CA LEU A 50 27.14 0.23 6.33
C LEU A 50 27.87 1.58 6.18
N LYS A 51 27.31 2.68 6.72
CA LYS A 51 27.85 4.05 6.63
C LYS A 51 28.12 4.52 5.19
N ILE A 52 27.37 3.98 4.23
CA ILE A 52 27.42 4.38 2.82
C ILE A 52 26.65 5.69 2.65
N ALA A 53 25.48 5.82 3.29
CA ALA A 53 24.68 7.04 3.34
C ALA A 53 24.93 7.83 4.63
N ASN A 54 24.97 9.17 4.55
CA ASN A 54 25.06 10.06 5.70
C ASN A 54 23.71 10.79 5.94
N GLU A 55 23.60 11.55 7.04
CA GLU A 55 22.37 12.28 7.39
C GLU A 55 21.94 13.25 6.28
N LYS A 56 22.89 13.95 5.66
CA LYS A 56 22.61 14.85 4.54
C LYS A 56 22.01 14.11 3.34
N ASP A 57 22.53 12.91 3.02
CA ASP A 57 21.99 12.06 1.96
C ASP A 57 20.55 11.63 2.28
N MET A 58 20.25 11.37 3.55
CA MET A 58 18.90 11.00 4.01
C MET A 58 17.92 12.18 3.96
N GLU A 59 18.34 13.38 4.37
CA GLU A 59 17.54 14.62 4.27
C GLU A 59 17.24 14.98 2.81
N ASP A 60 18.28 14.92 1.95
CA ASP A 60 18.13 15.13 0.51
C ASP A 60 17.18 14.09 -0.11
N ALA A 61 17.23 12.83 0.33
CA ALA A 61 16.33 11.77 -0.11
C ALA A 61 14.88 12.04 0.29
N GLY A 62 14.63 12.51 1.52
CA GLY A 62 13.30 12.91 1.98
C GLY A 62 12.68 13.98 1.09
N THR A 63 13.46 14.99 0.70
CA THR A 63 13.00 16.04 -0.23
C THR A 63 12.68 15.47 -1.62
N LEU A 64 13.48 14.51 -2.10
CA LEU A 64 13.20 13.84 -3.38
C LEU A 64 11.90 13.03 -3.35
N VAL A 65 11.51 12.47 -2.20
CA VAL A 65 10.22 11.77 -2.06
C VAL A 65 9.08 12.71 -2.44
N SER A 66 9.03 13.92 -1.89
CA SER A 66 7.99 14.91 -2.22
C SER A 66 7.93 15.23 -3.72
N VAL A 67 9.08 15.39 -4.38
CA VAL A 67 9.16 15.63 -5.83
C VAL A 67 8.64 14.43 -6.63
N THR A 68 9.04 13.21 -6.24
CA THR A 68 8.59 11.99 -6.92
C THR A 68 7.09 11.74 -6.72
N LEU A 69 6.56 12.02 -5.53
CA LEU A 69 5.13 11.96 -5.25
C LEU A 69 4.34 12.96 -6.08
N LEU A 70 4.86 14.18 -6.29
CA LEU A 70 4.22 15.16 -7.17
C LEU A 70 4.12 14.64 -8.62
N LEU A 71 5.21 14.10 -9.16
CA LEU A 71 5.20 13.50 -10.50
C LEU A 71 4.23 12.31 -10.58
N LEU A 72 4.19 11.51 -9.52
CA LEU A 72 3.28 10.39 -9.41
C LEU A 72 1.82 10.84 -9.35
N MET A 73 1.51 11.90 -8.60
CA MET A 73 0.17 12.51 -8.55
C MET A 73 -0.23 13.10 -9.89
N ALA A 74 0.70 13.73 -10.62
CA ALA A 74 0.42 14.20 -11.97
C ALA A 74 0.05 13.04 -12.91
N LYS A 75 0.79 11.92 -12.83
CA LYS A 75 0.48 10.70 -13.58
C LYS A 75 -0.86 10.09 -13.17
N TYR A 76 -1.15 10.03 -11.87
CA TYR A 76 -2.45 9.57 -11.39
C TYR A 76 -3.57 10.51 -11.85
N GLY A 77 -3.41 11.83 -11.78
CA GLY A 77 -4.39 12.79 -12.26
C GLY A 77 -4.72 12.61 -13.75
N THR A 78 -3.71 12.38 -14.61
CA THR A 78 -3.92 12.15 -16.05
C THR A 78 -4.49 10.76 -16.37
N THR A 79 -4.37 9.81 -15.45
CA THR A 79 -4.89 8.43 -15.64
C THR A 79 -6.28 8.26 -15.03
N ILE A 80 -6.50 8.80 -13.82
CA ILE A 80 -7.73 8.71 -13.03
C ILE A 80 -8.81 9.62 -13.60
N GLY A 81 -8.50 10.88 -13.91
CA GLY A 81 -9.48 11.86 -14.39
C GLY A 81 -10.28 11.36 -15.61
N PRO A 82 -9.62 10.94 -16.70
CA PRO A 82 -10.30 10.38 -17.87
C PRO A 82 -11.00 9.04 -17.62
N SER A 83 -10.63 8.33 -16.55
CA SER A 83 -11.21 7.04 -16.18
C SER A 83 -12.46 7.17 -15.29
N PHE A 84 -12.82 8.39 -14.87
CA PHE A 84 -13.99 8.62 -14.01
C PHE A 84 -15.31 8.11 -14.62
N PRO A 85 -15.62 8.30 -15.93
CA PRO A 85 -16.81 7.70 -16.54
C PRO A 85 -16.77 6.16 -16.50
N LYS A 86 -15.57 5.56 -16.65
CA LYS A 86 -15.39 4.11 -16.53
C LYS A 86 -15.67 3.63 -15.10
N LEU A 87 -15.28 4.41 -14.09
CA LEU A 87 -15.60 4.14 -12.69
C LEU A 87 -17.11 4.15 -12.43
N VAL A 88 -17.84 5.14 -12.95
CA VAL A 88 -19.30 5.19 -12.82
C VAL A 88 -19.97 4.01 -13.54
N SER A 89 -19.39 3.56 -14.66
CA SER A 89 -19.84 2.35 -15.37
C SER A 89 -19.32 1.05 -14.76
N ALA A 90 -18.43 1.11 -13.77
CA ALA A 90 -17.92 -0.08 -13.11
C ALA A 90 -19.06 -0.77 -12.37
N SER A 91 -18.99 -2.09 -12.28
CA SER A 91 -20.04 -2.85 -11.62
C SER A 91 -20.25 -2.34 -10.18
N PRO A 92 -21.50 -2.27 -9.68
CA PRO A 92 -21.77 -1.85 -8.31
C PRO A 92 -20.96 -2.63 -7.27
N ALA A 93 -20.64 -3.90 -7.55
CA ALA A 93 -19.77 -4.72 -6.71
C ALA A 93 -18.37 -4.13 -6.51
N LEU A 94 -17.79 -3.52 -7.54
CA LEU A 94 -16.45 -2.92 -7.48
C LEU A 94 -16.44 -1.62 -6.68
N ILE A 95 -17.47 -0.78 -6.84
CA ILE A 95 -17.61 0.45 -6.05
C ILE A 95 -17.88 0.12 -4.58
N LEU A 96 -18.73 -0.88 -4.31
CA LEU A 96 -19.02 -1.34 -2.94
C LEU A 96 -17.81 -1.96 -2.27
N GLN A 97 -16.89 -2.57 -3.02
CA GLN A 97 -15.68 -3.15 -2.47
C GLN A 97 -14.82 -2.09 -1.76
N GLU A 98 -14.71 -0.88 -2.30
CA GLU A 98 -13.92 0.17 -1.67
C GLU A 98 -14.47 0.64 -0.32
N PHE A 99 -15.77 0.46 -0.05
CA PHE A 99 -16.29 0.69 1.29
C PHE A 99 -15.67 -0.28 2.31
N GLY A 100 -15.16 -1.42 1.87
CA GLY A 100 -14.33 -2.30 2.69
C GLY A 100 -13.08 -1.62 3.24
N ASN A 101 -12.52 -0.63 2.53
CA ASN A 101 -11.37 0.14 3.00
C ASN A 101 -11.70 1.02 4.21
N ILE A 102 -12.98 1.34 4.44
CA ILE A 102 -13.45 1.99 5.67
C ILE A 102 -13.22 1.09 6.89
N GLY A 103 -13.20 -0.23 6.71
CA GLY A 103 -12.83 -1.18 7.75
C GLY A 103 -11.45 -0.89 8.35
N THR A 104 -10.49 -0.44 7.52
CA THR A 104 -9.17 0.01 7.96
C THR A 104 -9.27 1.15 8.95
N VAL A 105 -10.16 2.11 8.72
CA VAL A 105 -10.37 3.26 9.60
C VAL A 105 -11.04 2.84 10.91
N LEU A 106 -12.10 2.03 10.81
CA LEU A 106 -12.89 1.59 11.96
C LEU A 106 -12.09 0.73 12.94
N LEU A 107 -11.21 -0.14 12.44
CA LEU A 107 -10.36 -0.99 13.27
C LEU A 107 -9.01 -0.33 13.59
N GLY A 108 -8.44 0.38 12.63
CA GLY A 108 -7.11 0.99 12.76
C GLY A 108 -7.09 2.12 13.78
N VAL A 109 -8.06 3.03 13.77
CA VAL A 109 -8.07 4.18 14.69
C VAL A 109 -8.09 3.74 16.16
N PRO A 110 -9.01 2.85 16.61
CA PRO A 110 -9.00 2.38 18.00
C PRO A 110 -7.69 1.67 18.38
N VAL A 111 -7.16 0.83 17.50
CA VAL A 111 -5.92 0.08 17.76
C VAL A 111 -4.72 1.02 17.86
N ALA A 112 -4.61 1.99 16.96
CA ALA A 112 -3.51 2.97 16.98
C ALA A 112 -3.54 3.82 18.26
N LEU A 113 -4.72 4.32 18.65
CA LEU A 113 -4.89 5.08 19.89
C LEU A 113 -4.59 4.22 21.12
N PHE A 114 -5.01 2.95 21.13
CA PHE A 114 -4.68 2.01 22.21
C PHE A 114 -3.17 1.79 22.36
N LEU A 115 -2.43 1.79 21.25
CA LEU A 115 -0.96 1.73 21.24
C LEU A 115 -0.29 3.07 21.62
N GLY A 116 -1.07 4.11 21.91
CA GLY A 116 -0.57 5.42 22.34
C GLY A 116 -0.15 6.35 21.22
N LEU A 117 -0.47 6.04 19.96
CA LEU A 117 -0.25 6.94 18.83
C LEU A 117 -1.17 8.16 18.96
N LYS A 118 -0.68 9.34 18.58
CA LYS A 118 -1.44 10.60 18.60
C LYS A 118 -1.88 10.91 17.18
N ARG A 119 -1.41 12.02 16.62
CA ARG A 119 -1.78 12.50 15.28
C ARG A 119 -1.27 11.56 14.18
N GLU A 120 -0.23 10.77 14.46
CA GLU A 120 0.28 9.69 13.62
C GLU A 120 -0.82 8.68 13.28
N THR A 121 -1.80 8.49 14.17
CA THR A 121 -2.99 7.67 13.93
C THR A 121 -3.70 8.06 12.64
N ILE A 122 -3.83 9.35 12.34
CA ILE A 122 -4.58 9.81 11.17
C ILE A 122 -3.89 9.36 9.88
N GLY A 123 -2.58 9.58 9.79
CA GLY A 123 -1.78 9.13 8.66
C GLY A 123 -1.73 7.61 8.54
N ALA A 124 -1.58 6.90 9.67
CA ALA A 124 -1.41 5.46 9.71
C ALA A 124 -2.70 4.67 9.40
N THR A 125 -3.88 5.21 9.67
CA THR A 125 -5.12 4.40 9.70
C THR A 125 -6.18 4.81 8.68
N HIS A 126 -5.99 5.92 7.95
CA HIS A 126 -6.95 6.35 6.93
C HIS A 126 -6.98 5.43 5.70
N SER A 127 -5.95 4.61 5.49
CA SER A 127 -5.81 3.68 4.37
C SER A 127 -4.69 2.66 4.65
N ILE A 128 -4.43 1.74 3.72
CA ILE A 128 -3.26 0.85 3.76
C ILE A 128 -1.94 1.53 3.35
N ALA A 129 -1.93 2.87 3.31
CA ALA A 129 -0.78 3.72 2.99
C ALA A 129 -0.07 3.27 1.71
N ARG A 130 -0.79 3.17 0.59
CA ARG A 130 -0.16 3.07 -0.75
C ARG A 130 0.18 4.45 -1.31
N GLU A 131 0.90 4.49 -2.41
CA GLU A 131 1.51 5.70 -2.97
C GLU A 131 0.52 6.88 -3.11
N PRO A 132 -0.72 6.69 -3.60
CA PRO A 132 -1.68 7.79 -3.65
C PRO A 132 -2.02 8.36 -2.28
N ASN A 133 -2.10 7.50 -1.26
CA ASN A 133 -2.42 7.89 0.10
C ASN A 133 -1.25 8.63 0.78
N VAL A 134 -0.01 8.21 0.51
CA VAL A 134 1.18 8.96 0.97
C VAL A 134 1.16 10.37 0.39
N ALA A 135 0.83 10.51 -0.90
CA ALA A 135 0.74 11.82 -1.52
C ALA A 135 -0.43 12.67 -1.00
N ILE A 136 -1.59 12.08 -0.73
CA ILE A 136 -2.72 12.80 -0.10
C ILE A 136 -2.31 13.38 1.26
N ILE A 137 -1.61 12.59 2.09
CA ILE A 137 -1.11 13.05 3.39
C ILE A 137 0.00 14.09 3.22
N ALA A 138 0.91 13.89 2.27
CA ALA A 138 1.97 14.84 1.95
C ALA A 138 1.40 16.21 1.54
N ASP A 139 0.35 16.22 0.72
CA ASP A 139 -0.31 17.44 0.26
C ASP A 139 -1.09 18.14 1.39
N LYS A 140 -1.82 17.37 2.20
CA LYS A 140 -2.70 17.93 3.24
C LYS A 140 -1.99 18.32 4.54
N TYR A 141 -0.99 17.54 4.97
CA TYR A 141 -0.32 17.69 6.27
C TYR A 141 1.21 17.89 6.15
N GLY A 142 1.82 17.48 5.04
CA GLY A 142 3.27 17.45 4.87
C GLY A 142 3.88 16.13 5.37
N LEU A 143 4.96 15.66 4.73
CA LEU A 143 5.62 14.40 5.12
C LEU A 143 6.39 14.48 6.45
N ASP A 144 6.82 15.67 6.84
CA ASP A 144 7.50 15.92 8.13
C ASP A 144 6.52 16.15 9.29
N SER A 145 5.22 15.98 9.05
CA SER A 145 4.19 16.04 10.09
C SER A 145 4.03 14.69 10.80
N PRO A 146 3.43 14.64 12.01
CA PRO A 146 3.08 13.38 12.66
C PRO A 146 2.24 12.45 11.75
N GLU A 147 1.32 13.01 10.95
CA GLU A 147 0.54 12.25 9.97
C GLU A 147 1.43 11.68 8.86
N GLY A 148 2.39 12.48 8.39
CA GLY A 148 3.43 12.06 7.46
C GLY A 148 4.23 10.88 7.99
N GLU A 149 4.71 10.96 9.23
CA GLU A 149 5.41 9.86 9.90
C GLU A 149 4.53 8.61 10.01
N GLY A 150 3.26 8.77 10.38
CA GLY A 150 2.30 7.68 10.48
C GLY A 150 2.08 6.96 9.14
N VAL A 151 1.83 7.71 8.06
CA VAL A 151 1.58 7.11 6.73
C VAL A 151 2.86 6.45 6.18
N LEU A 152 4.03 7.06 6.37
CA LEU A 152 5.31 6.49 5.93
C LEU A 152 5.65 5.22 6.71
N GLY A 153 5.37 5.18 8.01
CA GLY A 153 5.53 3.99 8.84
C GLY A 153 4.73 2.81 8.30
N VAL A 154 3.45 3.02 8.01
CA VAL A 154 2.57 1.98 7.44
C VAL A 154 2.96 1.64 6.00
N TYR A 155 3.42 2.60 5.20
CA TYR A 155 3.93 2.34 3.86
C TYR A 155 5.12 1.37 3.90
N ILE A 156 6.11 1.63 4.75
CA ILE A 156 7.33 0.82 4.90
C ILE A 156 6.99 -0.57 5.44
N VAL A 157 6.33 -0.62 6.61
CA VAL A 157 5.97 -1.89 7.26
C VAL A 157 5.04 -2.71 6.37
N GLY A 158 4.02 -2.07 5.80
CA GLY A 158 3.07 -2.73 4.90
C GLY A 158 3.73 -3.27 3.64
N THR A 159 4.71 -2.57 3.09
CA THR A 159 5.45 -3.07 1.91
C THR A 159 6.18 -4.37 2.24
N VAL A 160 6.91 -4.42 3.35
CA VAL A 160 7.67 -5.61 3.78
C VAL A 160 6.76 -6.76 4.22
N PHE A 161 5.88 -6.49 5.18
CA PHE A 161 5.09 -7.53 5.85
C PHE A 161 3.73 -7.77 5.20
N GLY A 162 3.11 -6.72 4.64
CA GLY A 162 1.76 -6.80 4.08
C GLY A 162 1.67 -7.76 2.90
N THR A 163 2.70 -7.83 2.04
CA THR A 163 2.74 -8.79 0.92
C THR A 163 2.68 -10.24 1.42
N VAL A 164 3.46 -10.57 2.46
CA VAL A 164 3.47 -11.91 3.06
C VAL A 164 2.15 -12.19 3.77
N PHE A 165 1.67 -11.23 4.57
CA PHE A 165 0.45 -11.36 5.34
C PHE A 165 -0.77 -11.58 4.44
N ILE A 166 -0.96 -10.77 3.41
CA ILE A 166 -2.12 -10.83 2.51
C ILE A 166 -2.09 -12.13 1.68
N GLY A 167 -0.92 -12.57 1.21
CA GLY A 167 -0.79 -13.87 0.52
C GLY A 167 -1.15 -15.07 1.40
N LEU A 168 -0.70 -15.08 2.66
CA LEU A 168 -1.06 -16.11 3.63
C LEU A 168 -2.54 -16.05 4.02
N LEU A 169 -3.06 -14.84 4.24
CA LEU A 169 -4.46 -14.61 4.60
C LEU A 169 -5.40 -15.09 3.49
N ALA A 170 -5.11 -14.80 2.22
CA ALA A 170 -5.90 -15.27 1.09
C ALA A 170 -5.94 -16.81 1.04
N SER A 171 -4.78 -17.46 1.25
CA SER A 171 -4.69 -18.92 1.30
C SER A 171 -5.48 -19.52 2.47
N PHE A 172 -5.38 -18.88 3.64
CA PHE A 172 -6.09 -19.29 4.85
C PHE A 172 -7.60 -19.18 4.67
N LEU A 173 -8.08 -18.02 4.21
CA LEU A 173 -9.51 -17.79 3.97
C LEU A 173 -10.05 -18.76 2.91
N ALA A 174 -9.31 -18.99 1.83
CA ALA A 174 -9.68 -19.96 0.81
C ALA A 174 -9.80 -21.41 1.32
N ALA A 175 -9.03 -21.78 2.35
CA ALA A 175 -9.03 -23.13 2.90
C ALA A 175 -10.07 -23.33 4.02
N TYR A 176 -10.35 -22.29 4.82
CA TYR A 176 -11.11 -22.42 6.07
C TYR A 176 -12.45 -21.67 6.07
N THR A 177 -12.79 -20.96 4.99
CA THR A 177 -14.06 -20.24 4.88
C THR A 177 -14.82 -20.65 3.63
N PRO A 178 -16.15 -20.52 3.60
CA PRO A 178 -16.96 -20.81 2.41
C PRO A 178 -16.88 -19.69 1.34
N LEU A 179 -15.85 -18.82 1.39
CA LEU A 179 -15.69 -17.72 0.46
C LEU A 179 -15.23 -18.24 -0.91
N HIS A 180 -15.87 -17.75 -1.96
CA HIS A 180 -15.55 -18.15 -3.33
C HIS A 180 -14.16 -17.61 -3.74
N PRO A 181 -13.33 -18.38 -4.47
CA PRO A 181 -11.98 -17.92 -4.88
C PRO A 181 -11.99 -16.59 -5.64
N TYR A 182 -13.03 -16.32 -6.44
CA TYR A 182 -13.18 -15.04 -7.14
C TYR A 182 -13.43 -13.85 -6.21
N SER A 183 -14.18 -14.02 -5.10
CA SER A 183 -14.36 -12.91 -4.16
C SER A 183 -13.08 -12.63 -3.39
N LEU A 184 -12.29 -13.66 -3.07
CA LEU A 184 -10.95 -13.51 -2.49
C LEU A 184 -9.97 -12.86 -3.48
N ALA A 185 -10.06 -13.20 -4.76
CA ALA A 185 -9.27 -12.58 -5.82
C ALA A 185 -9.59 -11.08 -5.95
N MET A 186 -10.89 -10.73 -5.94
CA MET A 186 -11.33 -9.33 -5.92
C MET A 186 -10.82 -8.61 -4.66
N ALA A 187 -11.00 -9.20 -3.47
CA ALA A 187 -10.50 -8.61 -2.22
C ALA A 187 -8.96 -8.46 -2.17
N SER A 188 -8.22 -9.20 -2.99
CA SER A 188 -6.76 -9.10 -3.09
C SER A 188 -6.30 -7.82 -3.79
N GLY A 189 -7.19 -7.17 -4.56
CA GLY A 189 -6.89 -5.95 -5.30
C GLY A 189 -6.87 -4.71 -4.43
N VAL A 190 -6.01 -4.64 -3.41
CA VAL A 190 -6.03 -3.56 -2.40
C VAL A 190 -5.36 -2.25 -2.86
N GLY A 191 -5.07 -2.09 -4.15
CA GLY A 191 -4.28 -0.97 -4.68
C GLY A 191 -2.76 -1.15 -4.53
N SER A 192 -2.30 -2.37 -4.23
CA SER A 192 -0.89 -2.76 -4.20
C SER A 192 -0.62 -3.93 -5.14
N ALA A 193 0.16 -3.68 -6.19
CA ALA A 193 0.51 -4.72 -7.17
C ALA A 193 1.24 -5.91 -6.52
N SER A 194 2.12 -5.67 -5.55
CA SER A 194 2.86 -6.75 -4.86
C SER A 194 1.93 -7.59 -3.98
N MET A 195 1.07 -6.97 -3.17
CA MET A 195 0.13 -7.70 -2.30
C MET A 195 -0.92 -8.47 -3.11
N MET A 196 -1.42 -7.85 -4.18
CA MET A 196 -2.33 -8.47 -5.14
C MET A 196 -1.67 -9.71 -5.77
N THR A 197 -0.45 -9.56 -6.31
CA THR A 197 0.24 -10.66 -6.98
C THR A 197 0.54 -11.82 -6.02
N ALA A 198 0.90 -11.54 -4.77
CA ALA A 198 1.11 -12.58 -3.77
C ALA A 198 -0.18 -13.38 -3.49
N SER A 199 -1.30 -12.70 -3.30
CA SER A 199 -2.58 -13.34 -2.99
C SER A 199 -3.18 -14.06 -4.19
N VAL A 200 -3.18 -13.42 -5.36
CA VAL A 200 -3.58 -14.05 -6.63
C VAL A 200 -2.71 -15.27 -6.89
N GLY A 201 -1.39 -15.18 -6.73
CA GLY A 201 -0.49 -16.32 -6.93
C GLY A 201 -0.79 -17.49 -5.99
N ALA A 202 -1.09 -17.19 -4.73
CA ALA A 202 -1.48 -18.21 -3.77
C ALA A 202 -2.84 -18.85 -4.09
N LEU A 203 -3.85 -18.04 -4.45
CA LEU A 203 -5.17 -18.52 -4.87
C LEU A 203 -5.10 -19.34 -6.17
N SER A 204 -4.32 -18.92 -7.16
CA SER A 204 -4.12 -19.65 -8.41
C SER A 204 -3.39 -20.99 -8.19
N THR A 205 -2.58 -21.10 -7.14
CA THR A 205 -1.95 -22.38 -6.76
C THR A 205 -2.97 -23.33 -6.12
N LEU A 206 -3.90 -22.79 -5.33
CA LEU A 206 -4.99 -23.55 -4.71
C LEU A 206 -6.07 -23.96 -5.72
N TYR A 207 -6.34 -23.13 -6.73
CA TYR A 207 -7.38 -23.32 -7.75
C TYR A 207 -6.82 -23.13 -9.17
N PRO A 208 -6.03 -24.10 -9.68
CA PRO A 208 -5.37 -23.98 -10.99
C PRO A 208 -6.35 -23.77 -12.15
N ASP A 209 -7.51 -24.45 -12.11
CA ASP A 209 -8.54 -24.35 -13.17
C ASP A 209 -9.20 -22.97 -13.26
N MET A 210 -9.03 -22.14 -12.21
CA MET A 210 -9.63 -20.81 -12.10
C MET A 210 -8.57 -19.70 -12.20
N ALA A 211 -7.30 -20.05 -12.41
CA ALA A 211 -6.15 -19.16 -12.27
C ALA A 211 -6.24 -17.90 -13.13
N ASP A 212 -6.63 -18.02 -14.40
CA ASP A 212 -6.74 -16.88 -15.32
C ASP A 212 -7.82 -15.89 -14.87
N THR A 213 -8.95 -16.40 -14.37
CA THR A 213 -10.05 -15.57 -13.90
C THR A 213 -9.74 -14.93 -12.54
N ILE A 214 -9.06 -15.65 -11.65
CA ILE A 214 -8.52 -15.11 -10.39
C ILE A 214 -7.56 -13.95 -10.69
N ALA A 215 -6.63 -14.13 -11.64
CA ALA A 215 -5.70 -13.09 -12.04
C ALA A 215 -6.41 -11.88 -12.64
N ALA A 216 -7.39 -12.09 -13.52
CA ALA A 216 -8.17 -11.03 -14.12
C ALA A 216 -8.96 -10.22 -13.08
N PHE A 217 -9.60 -10.88 -12.12
CA PHE A 217 -10.34 -10.20 -11.05
C PHE A 217 -9.41 -9.43 -10.11
N GLY A 218 -8.30 -10.03 -9.68
CA GLY A 218 -7.32 -9.34 -8.85
C GLY A 218 -6.73 -8.11 -9.52
N ALA A 219 -6.34 -8.21 -10.79
CA ALA A 219 -5.80 -7.09 -11.56
C ALA A 219 -6.82 -5.97 -11.77
N SER A 220 -8.05 -6.34 -12.13
CA SER A 220 -9.14 -5.39 -12.36
C SER A 220 -9.52 -4.65 -11.09
N SER A 221 -9.62 -5.38 -9.97
CA SER A 221 -9.90 -4.81 -8.66
C SER A 221 -8.77 -3.90 -8.20
N ASN A 222 -7.50 -4.34 -8.32
CA ASN A 222 -6.35 -3.52 -7.95
C ASN A 222 -6.24 -2.23 -8.75
N LEU A 223 -6.57 -2.30 -10.05
CA LEU A 223 -6.65 -1.11 -10.89
C LEU A 223 -7.71 -0.16 -10.35
N LEU A 224 -8.92 -0.67 -10.06
CA LEU A 224 -10.01 0.15 -9.54
C LEU A 224 -9.66 0.78 -8.20
N SER A 225 -9.21 0.02 -7.21
CA SER A 225 -8.75 0.54 -5.90
C SER A 225 -7.64 1.59 -6.02
N GLY A 226 -6.80 1.50 -7.06
CA GLY A 226 -5.82 2.54 -7.36
C GLY A 226 -6.43 3.85 -7.90
N LEU A 227 -7.60 3.79 -8.54
CA LEU A 227 -8.32 4.93 -9.11
C LEU A 227 -9.38 5.50 -8.15
N ASP A 228 -10.27 4.67 -7.61
CA ASP A 228 -11.38 5.09 -6.74
C ASP A 228 -10.98 5.22 -5.27
N GLY A 229 -10.02 4.44 -4.81
CA GLY A 229 -9.44 4.54 -3.48
C GLY A 229 -8.91 5.94 -3.18
N VAL A 230 -8.44 6.69 -4.18
CA VAL A 230 -8.06 8.11 -4.03
C VAL A 230 -9.26 8.96 -3.64
N TYR A 231 -10.38 8.82 -4.35
CA TYR A 231 -11.60 9.56 -4.05
C TYR A 231 -12.19 9.13 -2.69
N MET A 232 -12.22 7.83 -2.41
CA MET A 232 -12.69 7.29 -1.14
C MET A 232 -11.84 7.79 0.03
N SER A 233 -10.51 7.84 -0.12
CA SER A 233 -9.60 8.37 0.89
C SER A 233 -9.86 9.86 1.16
N ILE A 234 -9.96 10.69 0.11
CA ILE A 234 -10.14 12.14 0.26
C ILE A 234 -11.51 12.47 0.87
N TRP A 235 -12.58 11.88 0.36
CA TRP A 235 -13.94 12.28 0.69
C TRP A 235 -14.55 11.55 1.89
N ILE A 236 -14.08 10.33 2.18
CA ILE A 236 -14.70 9.48 3.20
C ILE A 236 -13.68 9.06 4.26
N ALA A 237 -12.64 8.33 3.88
CA ALA A 237 -11.77 7.66 4.85
C ALA A 237 -11.01 8.65 5.74
N LEU A 238 -10.42 9.70 5.16
CA LEU A 238 -9.64 10.68 5.91
C LEU A 238 -10.52 11.58 6.80
N PRO A 239 -11.66 12.14 6.34
CA PRO A 239 -12.60 12.83 7.21
C PRO A 239 -13.14 11.94 8.35
N LEU A 240 -13.45 10.68 8.06
CA LEU A 240 -13.91 9.72 9.07
C LEU A 240 -12.83 9.42 10.10
N THR A 241 -11.57 9.25 9.65
CA THR A 241 -10.42 9.03 10.52
C THR A 241 -10.23 10.22 11.47
N GLU A 242 -10.31 11.45 10.96
CA GLU A 242 -10.25 12.65 11.81
C GLU A 242 -11.38 12.71 12.83
N TYR A 243 -12.61 12.33 12.43
CA TYR A 243 -13.76 12.29 13.32
C TYR A 243 -13.57 11.27 14.44
N LEU A 244 -13.20 10.03 14.11
CA LEU A 244 -12.98 8.96 15.10
C LEU A 244 -11.81 9.29 16.02
N TYR A 245 -10.72 9.82 15.48
CA TYR A 245 -9.59 10.29 16.28
C TYR A 245 -10.04 11.32 17.33
N LYS A 246 -10.81 12.34 16.92
CA LYS A 246 -11.34 13.36 17.84
C LYS A 246 -12.31 12.78 18.86
N LYS A 247 -13.11 11.78 18.48
CA LYS A 247 -14.08 11.14 19.36
C LYS A 247 -13.39 10.34 20.46
N PHE A 248 -12.53 9.39 20.07
CA PHE A 248 -11.85 8.50 21.02
C PHE A 248 -10.79 9.21 21.86
N ASN A 249 -10.10 10.22 21.31
CA ASN A 249 -9.12 11.00 22.08
C ASN A 249 -9.77 11.97 23.08
N LYS A 250 -11.06 12.31 22.91
CA LYS A 250 -11.82 13.07 23.92
C LYS A 250 -12.29 12.21 25.10
N GLU A 251 -12.48 10.91 24.88
CA GLU A 251 -12.88 9.95 25.92
C GLU A 251 -11.69 9.50 26.81
N GLY A 252 -10.45 9.89 26.44
CA GLY A 252 -9.21 9.60 27.18
C GLY A 252 -8.63 10.75 28.00
N LYS A 253 -9.41 11.82 28.25
CA LYS A 253 -9.11 12.83 29.29
C LYS A 253 -10.02 12.61 30.49
#